data_AF-A0AAT9HBZ9-F1
#
_entry.id   AF-A0AAT9HBZ9-F1
#
_cell.length_a   1.000
_cell.length_b   1.000
_cell.length_c   1.000
_cell.angle_alpha   90.00
_cell.angle_beta   90.00
_cell.angle_gamma   90.00
#
_symmetry.space_group_name_H-M   'P 1'
#
loop_
_entity.id
_entity.type
_entity.pdbx_description
1 polymer ?
#
loop_
_entity_poly.entity_id
_entity_poly.type
_entity_poly.pdbx_seq_one_letter_code
_entity_poly.pdbx_strand_id
1 'polypeptide(L)'
;MLASAGRLLIHYIHAGALLGSVARLDRVPVDLKQHAKSWMPGTQFAVVAHPQPQLVRLGPETRLDGPEFGTWMLVAKGQLPSDWVTATLAPAWNVQGLRETPLPAESPAWWGTGKVVEFCTYLPDLSVLYQLVTSVRRGRCHWCGIDVIGDRCVFCSAVPPAPEGTPALTRGT
;
A
#
# COMPACT_ATOMS: atom_id res chain seq x y z
N MET A 1 17.05 0.02 13.45
CA MET A 1 15.81 0.54 14.09
C MET A 1 14.72 0.87 13.08
N LEU A 2 14.99 1.60 12.00
CA LEU A 2 13.96 1.94 10.99
C LEU A 2 13.32 0.71 10.33
N ALA A 3 14.11 -0.33 10.03
CA ALA A 3 13.61 -1.60 9.51
C ALA A 3 12.59 -2.28 10.45
N SER A 4 12.71 -2.10 11.77
CA SER A 4 11.76 -2.62 12.76
C SER A 4 10.42 -1.88 12.76
N ALA A 5 10.37 -0.67 12.18
CA ALA A 5 9.16 0.13 12.09
C ALA A 5 8.37 -0.12 10.81
N GLY A 6 8.70 -1.14 10.00
CA GLY A 6 8.02 -1.41 8.73
C GLY A 6 6.49 -1.48 8.84
N ARG A 7 5.96 -2.07 9.93
CA ARG A 7 4.52 -2.12 10.21
C ARG A 7 3.90 -0.75 10.52
N LEU A 8 4.66 0.16 11.12
CA LEU A 8 4.22 1.54 11.33
C LEU A 8 4.27 2.32 10.01
N LEU A 9 5.39 2.19 9.30
CA LEU A 9 5.68 2.97 8.10
C LEU A 9 4.80 2.60 6.91
N ILE A 10 4.29 1.36 6.85
CA ILE A 10 3.36 0.94 5.80
C ILE A 10 2.13 1.84 5.75
N HIS A 11 1.63 2.32 6.91
CA HIS A 11 0.47 3.22 6.99
C HIS A 11 0.69 4.58 6.31
N TYR A 12 1.95 4.94 6.05
CA TYR A 12 2.32 6.18 5.37
C TYR A 12 2.58 5.99 3.87
N ILE A 13 2.22 4.81 3.34
CA ILE A 13 2.35 4.46 1.93
C ILE A 13 0.97 4.30 1.31
N HIS A 14 0.72 5.00 0.19
CA HIS A 14 -0.44 4.70 -0.65
C HIS A 14 0.06 4.08 -1.95
N ALA A 15 -0.25 2.80 -2.14
CA ALA A 15 0.21 2.04 -3.30
C ALA A 15 -0.98 1.65 -4.16
N GLY A 16 -0.85 1.86 -5.47
CA GLY A 16 -1.93 1.67 -6.41
C GLY A 16 -1.48 1.63 -7.85
N ALA A 17 -2.43 1.50 -8.76
CA ALA A 17 -2.19 1.50 -10.18
C ALA A 17 -3.39 1.99 -10.98
N LEU A 18 -3.10 2.58 -12.13
CA LEU A 18 -4.05 2.69 -13.22
C LEU A 18 -3.91 1.47 -14.13
N LEU A 19 -5.00 0.74 -14.34
CA LEU A 19 -5.03 -0.52 -15.08
C LEU A 19 -5.88 -0.40 -16.34
N GLY A 20 -5.38 -0.92 -17.45
CA GLY A 20 -6.15 -1.09 -18.69
C GLY A 20 -7.06 -2.33 -18.69
N SER A 21 -7.00 -3.17 -17.66
CA SER A 21 -7.89 -4.32 -17.44
C SER A 21 -7.79 -4.80 -15.99
N VAL A 22 -8.91 -5.26 -15.44
CA VAL A 22 -9.01 -5.86 -14.10
C VAL A 22 -9.43 -7.33 -14.15
N ALA A 23 -9.46 -7.94 -15.34
CA ALA A 23 -10.01 -9.28 -15.55
C ALA A 23 -9.25 -10.40 -14.80
N ARG A 24 -7.97 -10.18 -14.49
CA ARG A 24 -7.12 -11.09 -13.71
C ARG A 24 -6.60 -10.44 -12.42
N LEU A 25 -7.29 -9.41 -11.93
CA LEU A 25 -6.94 -8.78 -10.66
C LEU A 25 -7.46 -9.64 -9.51
N ASP A 26 -6.57 -10.39 -8.88
CA ASP A 26 -6.88 -11.38 -7.83
C ASP A 26 -6.31 -10.98 -6.46
N ARG A 27 -5.28 -10.14 -6.43
CA ARG A 27 -4.54 -9.77 -5.21
C ARG A 27 -5.13 -8.62 -4.41
N VAL A 28 -6.02 -7.82 -5.00
CA VAL A 28 -6.66 -6.68 -4.32
C VAL A 28 -8.08 -7.09 -3.93
N PRO A 29 -8.44 -7.09 -2.62
CA PRO A 29 -9.76 -7.55 -2.17
C PRO A 29 -10.82 -6.47 -2.37
N VAL A 30 -11.18 -6.22 -3.64
CA VAL A 30 -12.22 -5.27 -4.05
C VAL A 30 -13.43 -6.02 -4.61
N ASP A 31 -14.63 -5.47 -4.40
CA ASP A 31 -15.85 -6.08 -4.94
C ASP A 31 -15.95 -5.81 -6.45
N LEU A 32 -15.41 -6.74 -7.24
CA LEU A 32 -15.47 -6.70 -8.71
C LEU A 32 -16.90 -6.90 -9.24
N LYS A 33 -17.82 -7.49 -8.44
CA LYS A 33 -19.17 -7.82 -8.90
C LYS A 33 -20.02 -6.57 -9.13
N GLN A 34 -19.73 -5.47 -8.45
CA GLN A 34 -20.40 -4.18 -8.68
C GLN A 34 -20.00 -3.52 -10.01
N HIS A 35 -18.88 -3.94 -10.63
CA HIS A 35 -18.35 -3.37 -11.87
C HIS A 35 -18.41 -4.30 -13.09
N ALA A 36 -18.87 -5.55 -12.91
CA ALA A 36 -18.98 -6.56 -13.97
C ALA A 36 -19.93 -6.16 -15.13
N LYS A 37 -20.91 -5.28 -14.89
CA LYS A 37 -21.86 -4.83 -15.92
C LYS A 37 -21.27 -3.87 -16.97
N SER A 38 -20.00 -3.46 -16.84
CA SER A 38 -19.41 -2.34 -17.57
C SER A 38 -18.18 -2.70 -18.42
N TRP A 39 -17.97 -3.97 -18.77
CA TRP A 39 -16.79 -4.39 -19.55
C TRP A 39 -16.91 -3.98 -21.03
N MET A 40 -16.73 -2.68 -21.26
CA MET A 40 -16.55 -2.08 -22.58
C MET A 40 -15.03 -1.95 -22.84
N PRO A 41 -14.55 -2.37 -24.02
CA PRO A 41 -13.17 -2.15 -24.45
C PRO A 41 -12.77 -0.67 -24.30
N GLY A 42 -11.54 -0.42 -23.85
CA GLY A 42 -11.01 0.95 -23.68
C GLY A 42 -11.26 1.58 -22.32
N THR A 43 -11.95 0.91 -21.40
CA THR A 43 -12.12 1.39 -20.03
C THR A 43 -10.83 1.21 -19.21
N GLN A 44 -10.41 2.25 -18.50
CA GLN A 44 -9.33 2.20 -17.51
C GLN A 44 -9.91 2.15 -16.09
N PHE A 45 -9.13 1.62 -15.14
CA PHE A 45 -9.53 1.44 -13.75
C PHE A 45 -8.44 2.00 -12.84
N ALA A 46 -8.81 2.90 -11.93
CA ALA A 46 -7.90 3.37 -10.90
C ALA A 46 -8.06 2.48 -9.67
N VAL A 47 -6.95 1.95 -9.16
CA VAL A 47 -6.92 0.99 -8.06
C VAL A 47 -5.97 1.48 -6.99
N VAL A 48 -6.42 1.44 -5.74
CA VAL A 48 -5.56 1.55 -4.55
C VAL A 48 -5.54 0.16 -3.91
N ALA A 49 -4.35 -0.38 -3.66
CA ALA A 49 -4.18 -1.65 -2.97
C ALA A 49 -3.90 -1.46 -1.47
N HIS A 50 -3.29 -0.34 -1.11
CA HIS A 50 -2.92 0.02 0.26
C HIS A 50 -3.05 1.54 0.44
N PRO A 51 -3.50 2.06 1.60
CA PRO A 51 -3.85 1.35 2.82
C PRO A 51 -5.23 0.70 2.81
N GLN A 52 -6.20 1.31 2.14
CA GLN A 52 -7.54 0.77 1.98
C GLN A 52 -7.77 0.40 0.51
N PRO A 53 -8.09 -0.88 0.22
CA PRO A 53 -8.38 -1.32 -1.14
C PRO A 53 -9.54 -0.54 -1.76
N GLN A 54 -9.30 0.09 -2.91
CA GLN A 54 -10.30 0.79 -3.71
C GLN A 54 -10.17 0.42 -5.17
N LEU A 55 -11.29 0.32 -5.86
CA LEU A 55 -11.32 0.17 -7.31
C LEU A 55 -12.42 1.06 -7.85
N VAL A 56 -12.06 1.95 -8.76
CA VAL A 56 -13.00 2.84 -9.43
C VAL A 56 -12.76 2.81 -10.93
N ARG A 57 -13.85 2.87 -11.69
CA ARG A 57 -13.78 3.08 -13.14
C ARG A 57 -13.29 4.49 -13.42
N LEU A 58 -12.37 4.64 -14.37
CA LEU A 58 -11.88 5.95 -14.79
C LEU A 58 -12.97 6.69 -15.59
N GLY A 59 -13.23 7.93 -15.22
CA GLY A 59 -14.17 8.87 -15.80
C GLY A 59 -13.88 10.30 -15.31
N PRO A 60 -14.66 11.30 -15.73
CA PRO A 60 -14.37 12.72 -15.46
C PRO A 60 -14.28 13.07 -13.96
N GLU A 61 -15.12 12.45 -13.14
CA GLU A 61 -15.21 12.70 -11.69
C GLU A 61 -14.44 11.64 -10.86
N THR A 62 -13.55 10.86 -11.48
CA THR A 62 -12.83 9.82 -10.75
C THR A 62 -11.96 10.42 -9.65
N ARG A 63 -12.18 9.95 -8.43
CA ARG A 63 -11.38 10.28 -7.25
C ARG A 63 -10.99 8.99 -6.53
N LEU A 64 -9.82 9.02 -5.93
CA LEU A 64 -9.31 8.00 -5.01
C LEU A 64 -9.02 8.69 -3.68
N ASP A 65 -9.28 8.01 -2.57
CA ASP A 65 -8.86 8.55 -1.28
C ASP A 65 -7.34 8.55 -1.19
N GLY A 66 -6.79 9.70 -0.81
CA GLY A 66 -5.36 9.96 -0.81
C GLY A 66 -4.79 10.20 0.58
N PRO A 67 -3.47 10.41 0.67
CA PRO A 67 -2.82 10.75 1.93
C PRO A 67 -3.30 12.09 2.49
N GLU A 68 -3.48 12.16 3.80
CA GLU A 68 -3.82 13.40 4.54
C GLU A 68 -2.57 14.18 4.97
N PHE A 69 -1.40 13.81 4.47
CA PHE A 69 -0.09 14.38 4.82
C PHE A 69 0.75 14.61 3.57
N GLY A 70 1.75 15.49 3.67
CA GLY A 70 2.66 15.79 2.57
C GLY A 70 3.44 14.55 2.14
N THR A 71 3.30 14.16 0.87
CA THR A 71 3.96 12.97 0.31
C THR A 71 4.73 13.30 -0.96
N TRP A 72 5.69 12.44 -1.27
CA TRP A 72 6.23 12.31 -2.63
C TRP A 72 5.63 11.08 -3.29
N MET A 73 5.57 11.07 -4.62
CA MET A 73 5.03 9.98 -5.42
C MET A 73 6.09 9.41 -6.35
N LEU A 74 6.24 8.10 -6.34
CA LEU A 74 6.89 7.33 -7.39
C LEU A 74 5.84 6.91 -8.42
N VAL A 75 6.19 7.01 -9.70
CA VAL A 75 5.35 6.56 -10.81
C VAL A 75 6.17 5.63 -11.71
N ALA A 76 5.61 4.48 -12.07
CA ALA A 76 6.23 3.52 -12.95
C ALA A 76 5.31 3.19 -14.12
N LYS A 77 5.75 3.54 -15.34
CA LYS A 77 4.95 3.40 -16.56
C LYS A 77 5.18 2.04 -17.20
N GLY A 78 4.10 1.28 -17.38
CA GLY A 78 4.06 0.07 -18.19
C GLY A 78 3.54 0.35 -19.60
N GLN A 79 2.79 -0.60 -20.17
CA GLN A 79 2.29 -0.53 -21.55
C GLN A 79 1.02 0.31 -21.70
N LEU A 80 0.57 0.99 -20.65
CA LEU A 80 -0.64 1.82 -20.68
C LEU A 80 -0.26 3.28 -21.01
N PRO A 81 -0.67 3.82 -22.18
CA PRO A 81 -0.38 5.20 -22.55
C PRO A 81 -1.36 6.15 -21.85
N SER A 82 -1.11 6.45 -20.58
CA SER A 82 -1.91 7.39 -19.79
C SER A 82 -1.02 8.19 -18.86
N ASP A 83 -1.30 9.48 -18.73
CA ASP A 83 -0.67 10.42 -17.82
C ASP A 83 -1.57 10.77 -16.62
N TRP A 84 -2.74 10.15 -16.48
CA TRP A 84 -3.73 10.49 -15.44
C TRP A 84 -3.15 10.46 -14.02
N VAL A 85 -2.23 9.52 -13.73
CA VAL A 85 -1.53 9.45 -12.44
C VAL A 85 -0.74 10.74 -12.18
N THR A 86 0.02 11.22 -13.16
CA THR A 86 0.87 12.41 -13.02
C THR A 86 0.08 13.71 -13.18
N ALA A 87 -0.91 13.75 -14.07
CA ALA A 87 -1.63 14.96 -14.45
C ALA A 87 -2.89 15.22 -13.62
N THR A 88 -3.47 14.18 -13.00
CA THR A 88 -4.74 14.30 -12.26
C THR A 88 -4.60 13.81 -10.82
N LEU A 89 -4.10 12.58 -10.62
CA LEU A 89 -4.02 12.00 -9.27
C LEU A 89 -3.01 12.75 -8.39
N ALA A 90 -1.78 12.97 -8.88
CA ALA A 90 -0.76 13.64 -8.08
C ALA A 90 -1.16 15.06 -7.62
N PRO A 91 -1.77 15.92 -8.47
CA PRO A 91 -2.36 17.17 -8.00
C PRO A 91 -3.52 16.99 -7.03
N ALA A 92 -4.44 16.05 -7.29
CA ALA A 92 -5.59 15.80 -6.42
C ALA A 92 -5.17 15.36 -5.00
N TRP A 93 -4.05 14.66 -4.89
CA TRP A 93 -3.46 14.22 -3.62
C TRP A 93 -2.48 15.24 -3.01
N ASN A 94 -2.33 16.43 -3.61
CA ASN A 94 -1.39 17.47 -3.18
C ASN A 94 0.03 16.94 -2.97
N VAL A 95 0.50 16.07 -3.87
CA VAL A 95 1.84 15.48 -3.81
C VAL A 95 2.88 16.58 -3.99
N GLN A 96 3.89 16.60 -3.12
CA GLN A 96 4.92 17.63 -3.07
C GLN A 96 6.09 17.38 -4.05
N GLY A 97 6.26 16.15 -4.50
CA GLY A 97 7.31 15.78 -5.46
C GLY A 97 6.96 14.49 -6.21
N LEU A 98 7.35 14.42 -7.47
CA LEU A 98 7.07 13.28 -8.34
C LEU A 98 8.37 12.75 -8.96
N ARG A 99 8.52 11.43 -8.98
CA ARG A 99 9.67 10.76 -9.60
C ARG A 99 9.21 9.58 -10.44
N GLU A 100 9.74 9.49 -11.64
CA GLU A 100 9.58 8.28 -12.46
C GLU A 100 10.60 7.21 -12.06
N THR A 101 10.18 5.96 -12.08
CA THR A 101 11.01 4.78 -11.82
C THR A 101 10.70 3.69 -12.84
N PRO A 102 11.64 2.78 -13.15
CA PRO A 102 11.33 1.61 -13.95
C PRO A 102 10.20 0.79 -13.33
N LEU A 103 9.33 0.22 -14.17
CA LEU A 103 8.30 -0.71 -13.73
C LEU A 103 8.96 -1.97 -13.15
N PRO A 104 8.60 -2.39 -11.92
CA PRO A 104 9.05 -3.67 -11.38
C PRO A 104 8.69 -4.83 -12.33
N ALA A 105 9.60 -5.80 -12.46
CA ALA A 105 9.43 -6.91 -13.40
C ALA A 105 8.21 -7.78 -13.05
N GLU A 106 7.88 -7.86 -11.75
CA GLU A 106 6.74 -8.58 -11.22
C GLU A 106 5.40 -7.86 -11.37
N SER A 107 5.39 -6.54 -11.65
CA SER A 107 4.15 -5.75 -11.70
C SER A 107 3.09 -6.35 -12.65
N PRO A 108 3.41 -6.79 -13.89
CA PRO A 108 2.41 -7.39 -14.76
C PRO A 108 1.76 -8.66 -14.19
N ALA A 109 2.55 -9.47 -13.47
CA ALA A 109 2.05 -10.69 -12.84
C ALA A 109 1.23 -10.38 -11.58
N TRP A 110 1.63 -9.36 -10.81
CA TRP A 110 0.95 -8.92 -9.59
C TRP A 110 -0.40 -8.25 -9.89
N TRP A 111 -0.44 -7.34 -10.87
CA TRP A 111 -1.66 -6.65 -11.30
C TRP A 111 -2.52 -7.46 -12.29
N GLY A 112 -2.00 -8.59 -12.81
CA GLY A 112 -2.68 -9.43 -13.80
C GLY A 112 -2.68 -8.86 -15.24
N THR A 113 -2.01 -7.73 -15.47
CA THR A 113 -1.91 -7.04 -16.76
C THR A 113 -0.63 -6.21 -16.89
N GLY A 114 -0.02 -6.19 -18.09
CA GLY A 114 1.09 -5.27 -18.41
C GLY A 114 0.65 -3.86 -18.84
N LYS A 115 -0.66 -3.67 -19.06
CA LYS A 115 -1.26 -2.34 -19.30
C LYS A 115 -1.49 -1.65 -17.95
N VAL A 116 -0.41 -1.19 -17.34
CA VAL A 116 -0.37 -0.62 -16.00
C VAL A 116 0.42 0.69 -15.98
N VAL A 117 -0.02 1.65 -15.15
CA VAL A 117 0.83 2.71 -14.60
C VAL A 117 0.75 2.58 -13.08
N GLU A 118 1.84 2.14 -12.47
CA GLU A 118 1.91 1.93 -11.02
C GLU A 118 2.31 3.22 -10.32
N PHE A 119 1.77 3.46 -9.13
CA PHE A 119 2.14 4.59 -8.29
C PHE A 119 2.27 4.19 -6.83
N CYS A 120 3.14 4.90 -6.12
CA CYS A 120 3.37 4.72 -4.70
C CYS A 120 3.71 6.06 -4.08
N THR A 121 2.93 6.51 -3.09
CA THR A 121 3.29 7.67 -2.28
C THR A 121 4.04 7.25 -1.02
N TYR A 122 4.93 8.12 -0.56
CA TYR A 122 5.69 7.92 0.66
C TYR A 122 5.95 9.25 1.35
N LEU A 123 6.20 9.18 2.67
CA LEU A 123 6.61 10.32 3.47
C LEU A 123 8.11 10.62 3.22
N PRO A 124 8.48 11.79 2.66
CA PRO A 124 9.87 12.10 2.31
C PRO A 124 10.67 12.65 3.50
N ASP A 125 10.00 13.19 4.52
CA ASP A 125 10.65 13.92 5.61
C ASP A 125 11.26 12.95 6.64
N LEU A 126 12.60 12.90 6.66
CA LEU A 126 13.35 12.08 7.61
C LEU A 126 13.06 12.45 9.06
N SER A 127 12.87 13.73 9.37
CA SER A 127 12.61 14.19 10.74
C SER A 127 11.27 13.65 11.23
N VAL A 128 10.24 13.70 10.39
CA VAL A 128 8.92 13.14 10.71
C VAL A 128 9.02 11.62 10.86
N LEU A 129 9.72 10.93 9.94
CA LEU A 129 9.96 9.49 10.06
C LEU A 129 10.65 9.13 11.37
N TYR A 130 11.68 9.87 11.78
CA TYR A 130 12.35 9.68 13.06
C TYR A 130 11.41 9.90 14.24
N GLN A 131 10.62 10.98 14.22
CA GLN A 131 9.63 11.27 15.27
C GLN A 131 8.58 10.16 15.41
N LEU A 132 8.08 9.62 14.28
CA LEU A 132 7.16 8.49 14.28
C LEU A 132 7.79 7.25 14.93
N VAL A 133 9.03 6.94 14.57
CA VAL A 133 9.75 5.75 15.07
C VAL A 133 10.21 5.91 16.53
N THR A 134 10.40 7.13 17.02
CA THR A 134 10.82 7.41 18.40
C THR A 134 9.63 7.62 19.34
N SER A 135 8.47 8.02 18.84
CA SER A 135 7.25 8.19 19.64
C SER A 135 6.54 6.88 19.98
N VAL A 136 6.77 5.81 19.22
CA VAL A 136 6.19 4.49 19.50
C VAL A 136 6.92 3.76 20.64
N ARG A 137 6.14 3.11 21.52
CA ARG A 137 6.67 2.32 22.63
C ARG A 137 7.54 1.17 22.10
N ARG A 138 8.76 1.07 22.63
CA ARG A 138 9.73 0.02 22.32
C ARG A 138 9.72 -1.04 23.40
N GLY A 139 9.76 -2.30 22.98
CA GLY A 139 10.08 -3.44 23.85
C GLY A 139 11.42 -4.04 23.47
N ARG A 140 12.02 -4.84 24.35
CA ARG A 140 13.18 -5.67 23.99
C ARG A 140 12.69 -7.06 23.63
N CYS A 141 13.19 -7.61 22.53
CA CYS A 141 12.92 -9.00 22.17
C CYS A 141 13.46 -9.92 23.28
N HIS A 142 12.60 -10.80 23.82
CA HIS A 142 13.00 -11.72 24.89
C HIS A 142 14.06 -12.74 24.44
N TRP A 143 14.11 -13.06 23.13
CA TRP A 143 15.05 -14.02 22.56
C TRP A 143 16.41 -13.39 22.21
N CYS A 144 16.43 -12.44 21.27
CA CYS A 144 17.69 -11.86 20.78
C CYS A 144 18.10 -10.54 21.44
N GLY A 145 17.26 -9.94 22.30
CA GLY A 145 17.58 -8.72 23.05
C GLY A 145 17.50 -7.39 22.29
N ILE A 146 17.22 -7.40 20.98
CA ILE A 146 17.09 -6.20 20.12
C ILE A 146 15.77 -5.47 20.38
N ASP A 147 15.76 -4.14 20.21
CA ASP A 147 14.55 -3.32 20.27
C ASP A 147 13.54 -3.69 19.18
N VAL A 148 12.29 -3.89 19.61
CA VAL A 148 11.14 -4.25 18.80
C VAL A 148 10.08 -3.15 18.88
N ILE A 149 9.51 -2.82 17.74
CA ILE A 149 8.31 -2.00 17.60
C ILE A 149 7.22 -2.95 17.12
N GLY A 150 6.16 -3.12 17.92
CA GLY A 150 5.07 -4.07 17.65
C GLY A 150 5.26 -5.44 18.30
N ASP A 151 4.59 -6.45 17.74
CA ASP A 151 4.35 -7.78 18.31
C ASP A 151 5.24 -8.89 17.70
N ARG A 152 6.19 -8.54 16.82
CA ARG A 152 7.11 -9.50 16.20
C ARG A 152 8.47 -8.88 15.97
N CYS A 153 9.53 -9.56 16.42
CA CYS A 153 10.90 -9.13 16.15
C CYS A 153 11.24 -9.30 14.66
N VAL A 154 11.62 -8.22 13.96
CA VAL A 154 12.00 -8.29 12.53
C VAL A 154 13.33 -9.00 12.27
N PHE A 155 14.13 -9.25 13.32
CA PHE A 155 15.42 -9.92 13.19
C PHE A 155 15.30 -11.44 13.35
N CYS A 156 14.77 -11.91 14.49
CA CYS A 156 14.65 -13.34 14.80
C CYS A 156 13.24 -13.91 14.62
N SER A 157 12.27 -13.09 14.18
CA SER A 157 10.85 -13.46 14.02
C SER A 157 10.11 -13.89 15.29
N ALA A 158 10.74 -13.81 16.47
CA ALA A 158 10.11 -14.13 17.75
C ALA A 158 8.90 -13.21 18.02
N VAL A 159 7.83 -13.80 18.56
CA VAL A 159 6.65 -13.11 19.07
C VAL A 159 6.70 -13.10 20.60
N PRO A 160 6.17 -12.07 21.29
CA PRO A 160 6.08 -12.07 22.74
C PRO A 160 5.36 -13.34 23.24
N PRO A 161 5.78 -13.89 24.39
CA PRO A 161 5.01 -14.94 25.04
C PRO A 161 3.58 -14.44 25.34
N ALA A 162 2.61 -15.34 25.29
CA ALA A 162 1.22 -15.01 25.62
C ALA A 162 1.18 -14.39 27.04
N PRO A 163 0.38 -13.34 27.27
CA PRO A 163 0.22 -12.79 28.61
C PRO A 163 -0.28 -13.90 29.55
N GLU A 164 0.43 -14.11 30.66
CA GLU A 164 0.00 -15.04 31.70
C GLU A 164 -1.39 -14.62 32.19
N GLY A 165 -2.40 -15.47 31.97
CA GLY A 165 -3.77 -15.24 32.48
C GLY A 165 -4.93 -15.35 31.49
N THR A 166 -4.73 -15.74 30.23
CA THR A 166 -5.89 -16.11 29.38
C THR A 166 -6.21 -17.60 29.60
N PRO A 167 -7.35 -17.97 30.23
CA PRO A 167 -7.71 -19.38 30.35
C PRO A 167 -7.93 -19.95 28.95
N ALA A 168 -7.31 -21.09 28.67
CA ALA A 168 -7.59 -21.84 27.45
C ALA A 168 -9.09 -22.22 27.46
N LEU A 169 -9.86 -21.68 26.52
CA LEU A 169 -11.21 -22.14 26.24
C LEU A 169 -11.11 -23.58 25.72
N THR A 170 -11.15 -24.53 26.63
CA THR A 170 -11.36 -25.95 26.34
C THR A 170 -12.70 -26.09 25.63
N ARG A 171 -12.67 -26.42 24.34
CA ARG A 171 -13.86 -26.88 23.61
C ARG A 171 -14.30 -28.21 24.24
N GLY A 172 -15.37 -28.15 25.02
CA GLY A 172 -16.09 -29.32 25.50
C GLY A 172 -16.70 -30.09 24.34
N THR A 173 -16.54 -31.41 24.40
CA THR A 173 -17.11 -32.47 23.57
C THR A 173 -18.63 -32.47 23.52
#